data_AF-A0A6H0IUI6-F1
#
_entry.id   AF-A0A6H0IUI6-F1
#
_cell.length_a   1.000
_cell.length_b   1.000
_cell.length_c   1.000
_cell.angle_alpha   90.00
_cell.angle_beta   90.00
_cell.angle_gamma   90.00
#
_symmetry.space_group_name_H-M   'P 1'
#
loop_
_entity.id
_entity.type
_entity.pdbx_description
1 polymer ?
#
loop_
_entity_poly.entity_id
_entity_poly.type
_entity_poly.pdbx_seq_one_letter_code
_entity_poly.pdbx_strand_id
1 'polypeptide(L)'
;MADLIEDMRAERDRIIRLLDLQLASRPGASEWRDGLHELERIVELQLAREDDLLLAERCGRVDQRPAADPCVRVARLRGTLPTLFNEARAAHPDTAFMGYLRLSATLRRWAGCLERGI
;
A
#
# COMPACT_ATOMS: atom_id res chain seq x y z
N MET A 1 -3.61 -11.66 18.28
CA MET A 1 -2.89 -11.86 16.99
C MET A 1 -3.88 -12.09 15.85
N ALA A 2 -4.85 -13.01 15.97
CA ALA A 2 -5.87 -13.21 14.93
C ALA A 2 -6.66 -11.92 14.61
N ASP A 3 -7.20 -11.24 15.62
CA ASP A 3 -7.96 -9.99 15.45
C ASP A 3 -7.13 -8.87 14.78
N LEU A 4 -5.85 -8.78 15.13
CA LEU A 4 -4.93 -7.79 14.57
C LEU A 4 -4.62 -8.05 13.08
N ILE A 5 -4.45 -9.32 12.69
CA ILE A 5 -4.24 -9.70 11.29
C ILE A 5 -5.49 -9.41 10.46
N GLU A 6 -6.67 -9.65 11.03
CA GLU A 6 -7.96 -9.35 10.42
C GLU A 6 -8.18 -7.84 10.26
N ASP A 7 -7.85 -7.04 11.28
CA ASP A 7 -7.87 -5.58 11.21
C ASP A 7 -6.94 -5.04 10.12
N MET A 8 -5.73 -5.60 10.00
CA MET A 8 -4.78 -5.21 8.94
C MET A 8 -5.30 -5.58 7.55
N ARG A 9 -5.94 -6.75 7.39
CA ARG A 9 -6.57 -7.13 6.12
C ARG A 9 -7.72 -6.18 5.78
N ALA A 10 -8.58 -5.87 6.75
CA ALA A 10 -9.69 -4.94 6.55
C ALA A 10 -9.22 -3.54 6.11
N GLU A 11 -8.12 -3.04 6.69
CA GLU A 11 -7.56 -1.74 6.31
C GLU A 11 -6.93 -1.77 4.91
N ARG A 12 -6.25 -2.87 4.54
CA ARG A 12 -5.73 -3.06 3.16
C ARG A 12 -6.85 -3.12 2.13
N ASP A 13 -7.95 -3.81 2.43
CA ASP A 13 -9.12 -3.84 1.56
C ASP A 13 -9.78 -2.47 1.45
N ARG A 14 -9.81 -1.70 2.54
CA ARG A 14 -10.29 -0.32 2.53
C ARG A 14 -9.44 0.57 1.63
N ILE A 15 -8.11 0.47 1.69
CA ILE A 15 -7.19 1.18 0.81
C ILE A 15 -7.47 0.84 -0.66
N ILE A 16 -7.65 -0.44 -0.99
CA ILE A 16 -7.96 -0.88 -2.36
C ILE A 16 -9.29 -0.30 -2.83
N ARG A 17 -10.34 -0.34 -1.99
CA ARG A 17 -11.65 0.24 -2.32
C ARG A 17 -11.57 1.75 -2.55
N LEU A 18 -10.84 2.47 -1.70
CA LEU A 18 -10.64 3.92 -1.86
C LEU A 18 -9.93 4.24 -3.17
N LEU A 19 -8.93 3.43 -3.54
CA LEU A 19 -8.25 3.58 -4.83
C LEU A 19 -9.19 3.32 -6.01
N ASP A 20 -10.04 2.29 -5.94
CA ASP A 20 -11.01 1.99 -6.99
C ASP A 20 -12.07 3.09 -7.14
N LEU A 21 -12.49 3.72 -6.04
CA LEU A 21 -13.35 4.90 -6.07
C LEU A 21 -12.65 6.07 -6.78
N GLN A 22 -11.35 6.27 -6.57
CA GLN A 22 -10.58 7.29 -7.29
C GLN A 22 -10.43 6.96 -8.79
N LEU A 23 -10.46 5.69 -9.20
CA LEU A 23 -10.48 5.29 -10.62
C LEU A 23 -11.80 5.61 -11.31
N ALA A 24 -12.92 5.67 -10.58
CA ALA A 24 -14.21 6.08 -11.11
C ALA A 24 -14.30 7.61 -11.32
N SER A 25 -13.42 8.37 -10.67
CA SER A 25 -13.34 9.83 -10.76
C SER A 25 -12.47 10.29 -11.94
N ARG A 26 -12.75 11.49 -12.47
CA ARG A 26 -12.02 12.04 -13.63
C ARG A 26 -10.56 12.36 -13.26
N PRO A 27 -9.55 11.76 -13.92
CA PRO A 27 -8.14 12.06 -13.67
C PRO A 27 -7.81 13.53 -13.90
N GLY A 28 -6.98 14.10 -13.02
CA GLY A 28 -6.50 15.48 -13.11
C GLY A 28 -7.43 16.56 -12.53
N ALA A 29 -8.65 16.20 -12.08
CA ALA A 29 -9.49 17.12 -11.30
C ALA A 29 -8.85 17.41 -9.92
N SER A 30 -9.18 18.56 -9.30
CA SER A 30 -8.74 18.88 -7.93
C SER A 30 -9.17 17.81 -6.94
N GLU A 31 -10.45 17.42 -6.97
CA GLU A 31 -11.03 16.39 -6.10
C GLU A 31 -10.28 15.04 -6.19
N TRP A 32 -9.84 14.68 -7.40
CA TRP A 32 -9.07 13.47 -7.64
C TRP A 32 -7.65 13.57 -7.08
N ARG A 33 -7.00 14.73 -7.21
CA ARG A 33 -5.67 14.97 -6.62
C ARG A 33 -5.72 15.00 -5.09
N ASP A 34 -6.76 15.59 -4.52
CA ASP A 34 -7.00 15.61 -3.08
C ASP A 34 -7.27 14.20 -2.57
N GLY A 35 -8.06 13.41 -3.31
CA GLY A 35 -8.30 12.01 -3.05
C GLY A 35 -7.03 11.14 -3.06
N LEU A 36 -6.10 11.41 -3.97
CA LEU A 36 -4.77 10.76 -3.96
C LEU A 36 -3.94 11.12 -2.75
N HIS A 37 -3.90 12.40 -2.39
CA HIS A 37 -3.16 12.85 -1.23
C HIS A 37 -3.68 12.22 0.06
N GLU A 38 -5.00 12.10 0.17
CA GLU A 38 -5.64 11.38 1.27
C GLU A 38 -5.23 9.90 1.27
N LEU A 39 -5.30 9.25 0.10
CA LEU A 39 -4.95 7.84 -0.04
C LEU A 39 -3.46 7.57 0.27
N GLU A 40 -2.57 8.44 -0.18
CA GLU A 40 -1.12 8.40 0.10
C GLU A 40 -0.90 8.40 1.61
N ARG A 41 -1.56 9.31 2.34
CA ARG A 41 -1.46 9.41 3.79
C ARG A 41 -1.99 8.15 4.50
N ILE A 42 -3.11 7.60 4.05
CA ILE A 42 -3.68 6.36 4.62
C ILE A 42 -2.71 5.19 4.41
N VAL A 43 -2.13 5.08 3.21
CA VAL A 43 -1.14 4.04 2.89
C VAL A 43 0.09 4.21 3.77
N GLU A 44 0.66 5.40 3.90
CA GLU A 44 1.81 5.67 4.77
C GLU A 44 1.55 5.29 6.23
N LEU A 45 0.39 5.68 6.77
CA LEU A 45 -0.03 5.33 8.13
C LEU A 45 -0.15 3.82 8.30
N GLN A 46 -0.74 3.12 7.32
CA GLN A 46 -0.87 1.68 7.38
C GLN A 46 0.51 1.02 7.35
N LEU A 47 1.41 1.44 6.46
CA LEU A 47 2.78 0.93 6.38
C LEU A 47 3.55 1.08 7.70
N ALA A 48 3.46 2.25 8.34
CA ALA A 48 4.08 2.50 9.63
C ALA A 48 3.53 1.56 10.71
N ARG A 49 2.21 1.34 10.75
CA ARG A 49 1.58 0.36 11.65
C ARG A 49 2.08 -1.07 11.40
N GLU A 50 2.24 -1.47 10.14
CA GLU A 50 2.77 -2.80 9.82
C GLU A 50 4.24 -2.93 10.28
N ASP A 51 5.04 -1.86 10.16
CA ASP A 51 6.44 -1.85 10.60
C ASP A 51 6.57 -1.95 12.13
N ASP A 52 5.75 -1.22 12.88
CA ASP A 52 5.71 -1.31 14.33
C ASP A 52 5.38 -2.73 14.81
N LEU A 53 4.45 -3.40 14.12
CA LEU A 53 4.06 -4.77 14.44
C LEU A 53 5.15 -5.80 14.08
N LEU A 54 5.78 -5.65 12.91
CA LEU A 54 6.90 -6.50 12.51
C LEU A 54 8.12 -6.34 13.44
N LEU A 55 8.37 -5.12 13.92
CA LEU A 55 9.39 -4.83 14.93
C LEU A 55 9.02 -5.48 16.28
N ALA A 56 7.77 -5.35 16.73
CA ALA A 56 7.30 -5.97 17.97
C ALA A 56 7.42 -7.50 17.94
N GLU A 57 7.06 -8.15 16.83
CA GLU A 57 7.21 -9.61 16.67
C GLU A 57 8.68 -10.04 16.63
N ARG A 58 9.55 -9.27 15.98
CA ARG A 58 11.01 -9.53 15.93
C ARG A 58 11.67 -9.37 17.29
N CYS A 59 11.29 -8.36 18.06
CA CYS A 59 11.78 -8.18 19.44
C CYS A 59 11.33 -9.30 20.37
N GLY A 60 10.21 -9.99 20.07
CA GLY A 60 9.73 -11.15 20.81
C GLY A 60 10.34 -12.49 20.42
N ARG A 61 11.01 -12.59 19.26
CA ARG A 61 11.60 -13.84 18.73
C ARG A 61 13.08 -13.66 18.44
N VAL A 62 13.93 -13.99 19.42
CA VAL A 62 15.40 -13.80 19.37
C VAL A 62 16.09 -14.67 18.30
N ASP A 63 15.46 -15.72 17.76
CA ASP A 63 16.18 -16.75 16.98
C ASP A 63 15.63 -17.12 15.59
N GLN A 64 14.74 -16.34 14.98
CA GLN A 64 14.19 -16.71 13.66
C GLN A 64 14.87 -15.95 12.52
N ARG A 65 15.74 -16.69 11.81
CA ARG A 65 16.30 -16.34 10.49
C ARG A 65 15.15 -15.82 9.60
N PRO A 66 15.24 -14.61 9.03
CA PRO A 66 14.15 -14.08 8.24
C PRO A 66 13.94 -14.95 7.01
N ALA A 67 12.74 -15.49 6.83
CA ALA A 67 12.32 -16.05 5.56
C ALA A 67 12.43 -14.92 4.53
N ALA A 68 13.49 -14.95 3.72
CA ALA A 68 13.99 -13.79 2.99
C ALA A 68 13.11 -13.37 1.80
N ASP A 69 12.10 -14.15 1.44
CA ASP A 69 11.37 -13.95 0.17
C ASP A 69 10.18 -12.97 0.28
N PRO A 70 9.25 -13.08 1.26
CA PRO A 70 8.10 -12.19 1.36
C PRO A 70 8.49 -10.78 1.80
N CYS A 71 9.39 -10.66 2.79
CA CYS A 71 9.80 -9.38 3.37
C CYS A 71 10.57 -8.51 2.37
N VAL A 72 11.44 -9.10 1.54
CA VAL A 72 12.18 -8.37 0.50
C VAL A 72 11.26 -7.88 -0.61
N ARG A 73 10.27 -8.70 -1.01
CA ARG A 73 9.25 -8.30 -1.99
C ARG A 73 8.37 -7.18 -1.48
N VAL A 74 7.94 -7.24 -0.22
CA VAL A 74 7.15 -6.19 0.43
C VAL A 74 7.95 -4.89 0.53
N ALA A 75 9.21 -4.95 1.01
CA ALA A 75 10.08 -3.77 1.09
C ALA A 75 10.30 -3.10 -0.27
N ARG A 76 10.52 -3.90 -1.32
CA ARG A 76 10.67 -3.38 -2.70
C ARG A 76 9.39 -2.73 -3.21
N LEU A 77 8.22 -3.33 -2.98
CA LEU A 77 6.93 -2.74 -3.38
C LEU A 77 6.68 -1.43 -2.63
N ARG A 78 6.95 -1.39 -1.33
CA ARG A 78 6.82 -0.18 -0.50
C ARG A 78 7.71 0.95 -0.99
N GLY A 79 8.98 0.65 -1.31
CA GLY A 79 9.91 1.64 -1.86
C GLY A 79 9.48 2.25 -3.19
N THR A 80 8.56 1.62 -3.93
CA THR A 80 8.02 2.16 -5.19
C THR A 80 6.76 3.02 -5.01
N LEU A 81 6.06 2.93 -3.88
CA LEU A 81 4.79 3.62 -3.68
C LEU A 81 4.88 5.15 -3.77
N PRO A 82 5.87 5.84 -3.15
CA PRO A 82 5.97 7.31 -3.24
C PRO A 82 6.14 7.81 -4.68
N THR A 83 6.94 7.11 -5.49
CA THR A 83 7.12 7.43 -6.90
C THR A 83 5.82 7.23 -7.67
N LEU A 84 5.08 6.15 -7.40
CA LEU A 84 3.81 5.87 -8.07
C LEU A 84 2.71 6.89 -7.71
N PHE A 85 2.67 7.34 -6.45
CA PHE A 85 1.78 8.44 -6.05
C PHE A 85 2.15 9.76 -6.73
N ASN A 86 3.44 10.08 -6.83
CA ASN A 86 3.90 11.27 -7.57
C ASN A 86 3.61 11.16 -9.07
N GLU A 87 3.85 10.01 -9.71
CA GLU A 87 3.52 9.76 -11.12
C GLU A 87 2.02 9.90 -11.36
N ALA A 88 1.20 9.33 -10.48
CA ALA A 88 -0.24 9.48 -10.52
C ALA A 88 -0.65 10.96 -10.42
N ARG A 89 -0.12 11.73 -9.46
CA ARG A 89 -0.48 13.15 -9.24
C ARG A 89 0.02 14.11 -10.32
N ALA A 90 1.24 13.90 -10.82
CA ALA A 90 1.95 14.86 -11.68
C ALA A 90 1.59 14.75 -13.16
N ALA A 91 0.91 13.68 -13.56
CA ALA A 91 0.71 13.35 -14.95
C ALA A 91 -0.47 14.10 -15.59
N HIS A 92 -0.31 14.44 -16.88
CA HIS A 92 -1.43 14.78 -17.75
C HIS A 92 -2.51 13.68 -17.67
N PRO A 93 -3.80 13.97 -17.87
CA PRO A 93 -4.88 12.97 -17.75
C PRO A 93 -4.60 11.65 -18.49
N ASP A 94 -3.93 11.74 -19.66
CA ASP A 94 -3.56 10.61 -20.50
C ASP A 94 -2.46 9.71 -19.90
N THR A 95 -1.57 10.26 -19.07
CA THR A 95 -0.48 9.52 -18.40
C THR A 95 -0.80 9.19 -16.94
N ALA A 96 -1.71 9.95 -16.32
CA ALA A 96 -2.19 9.77 -14.95
C ALA A 96 -2.85 8.40 -14.77
N PHE A 97 -3.64 7.99 -15.76
CA PHE A 97 -4.28 6.68 -15.76
C PHE A 97 -3.27 5.53 -15.66
N MET A 98 -2.16 5.60 -16.39
CA MET A 98 -1.12 4.57 -16.35
C MET A 98 -0.35 4.55 -15.02
N GLY A 99 -0.03 5.73 -14.46
CA GLY A 99 0.56 5.84 -13.12
C GLY A 99 -0.34 5.21 -12.05
N TYR A 100 -1.65 5.44 -12.16
CA TYR A 100 -2.67 4.83 -11.31
C TYR A 100 -2.76 3.32 -11.41
N LEU A 101 -2.80 2.77 -12.63
CA LEU A 101 -2.85 1.33 -12.82
C LEU A 101 -1.64 0.64 -12.18
N ARG A 102 -0.46 1.26 -12.28
CA ARG A 102 0.76 0.78 -11.61
C ARG A 102 0.66 0.89 -10.09
N LEU A 103 0.16 2.00 -9.56
CA LEU A 103 -0.11 2.18 -8.12
C LEU A 103 -1.06 1.09 -7.60
N SER A 104 -2.14 0.85 -8.33
CA SER A 104 -3.17 -0.13 -8.01
C SER A 104 -2.65 -1.57 -8.03
N ALA A 105 -1.90 -1.94 -9.06
CA ALA A 105 -1.26 -3.24 -9.13
C ALA A 105 -0.24 -3.44 -7.99
N THR A 106 0.53 -2.40 -7.65
CA THR A 106 1.52 -2.46 -6.56
C THR A 106 0.86 -2.62 -5.19
N LEU A 107 -0.21 -1.86 -4.89
CA LEU A 107 -0.94 -1.97 -3.63
C LEU A 107 -1.61 -3.34 -3.46
N ARG A 108 -2.24 -3.86 -4.53
CA ARG A 108 -2.81 -5.22 -4.51
C ARG A 108 -1.74 -6.31 -4.32
N ARG A 109 -0.57 -6.15 -4.94
CA ARG A 109 0.57 -7.07 -4.73
C ARG A 109 1.13 -6.99 -3.32
N TRP A 110 1.20 -5.79 -2.73
CA TRP A 110 1.62 -5.61 -1.35
C TRP A 110 0.67 -6.32 -0.40
N ALA A 111 -0.65 -6.11 -0.56
CA ALA A 111 -1.66 -6.80 0.25
C ALA A 111 -1.57 -8.33 0.11
N GLY A 112 -1.51 -8.84 -1.12
CA GLY A 112 -1.43 -10.29 -1.36
C GLY A 112 -0.12 -10.95 -0.90
N CYS A 113 1.00 -10.22 -0.84
CA CYS A 113 2.26 -10.75 -0.30
C CYS A 113 2.16 -10.99 1.22
N LEU A 114 1.46 -10.11 1.94
CA LEU A 114 1.29 -10.22 3.39
C LEU A 114 0.27 -11.29 3.76
N GLU A 115 -0.78 -11.47 2.96
CA GLU A 115 -1.79 -12.51 3.17
C GLU A 115 -1.30 -13.94 2.91
N ARG A 116 -0.23 -14.10 2.14
CA ARG A 116 0.39 -15.40 1.83
C ARG A 116 1.62 -15.72 2.68
N GLY A 117 2.15 -14.73 3.39
CA GLY A 117 3.36 -14.84 4.19
C GLY A 117 3.15 -14.79 5.70
N ILE A 118 1.92 -14.52 6.15
CA ILE A 118 1.45 -14.57 7.54
C ILE A 118 0.62 -15.84 7.72
#